data_AF-A0AAW8N609-F1
#
_entry.id   AF-A0AAW8N609-F1
#
_cell.length_a   1.000
_cell.length_b   1.000
_cell.length_c   1.000
_cell.angle_alpha   90.00
_cell.angle_beta   90.00
_cell.angle_gamma   90.00
#
_symmetry.space_group_name_H-M   'P 1'
#
loop_
_entity.id
_entity.type
_entity.pdbx_description
1 polymer ?
#
loop_
_entity_poly.entity_id
_entity_poly.type
_entity_poly.pdbx_seq_one_letter_code
_entity_poly.pdbx_strand_id
1 'polypeptide(L)'
;MTLGSLWQLLALKTRWWMAGGTVCVLAGSGLGLLQFSTFLGDGRSDPLLLLPSLVLSLGGGYAVLFPGISVSRQGVRLYRDWRHHPPAAKVLWVLSLAVALGGLVACILSGLANPLLPGQLVWLFTGIYLVLAGWSSALLGQAAVVRANAPGVAGDPAGATAPGR
;
A
#
# COMPACT_ATOMS: atom_id res chain seq x y z
N MET A 1 -20.31 -6.26 -2.73
CA MET A 1 -19.58 -5.16 -3.41
C MET A 1 -18.29 -5.70 -4.00
N THR A 2 -18.05 -5.46 -5.29
CA THR A 2 -16.83 -5.88 -6.00
C THR A 2 -15.78 -4.78 -6.00
N LEU A 3 -14.52 -5.13 -6.25
CA LEU A 3 -13.39 -4.19 -6.30
C LEU A 3 -13.63 -3.04 -7.29
N GLY A 4 -14.22 -3.35 -8.46
CA GLY A 4 -14.60 -2.37 -9.47
C GLY A 4 -15.64 -1.34 -8.98
N SER A 5 -16.63 -1.78 -8.19
CA SER A 5 -17.66 -0.87 -7.67
C SER A 5 -17.13 0.15 -6.66
N LEU A 6 -16.19 -0.23 -5.79
CA LEU A 6 -15.59 0.69 -4.81
C LEU A 6 -14.57 1.63 -5.44
N TRP A 7 -13.83 1.14 -6.44
CA TRP A 7 -12.98 1.99 -7.27
C TRP A 7 -13.77 3.09 -7.96
N GLN A 8 -14.95 2.76 -8.48
CA GLN A 8 -15.88 3.69 -9.11
C GLN A 8 -16.50 4.73 -8.17
N LEU A 9 -16.26 4.66 -6.86
CA LEU A 9 -16.73 5.65 -5.89
C LEU A 9 -15.65 6.65 -5.45
N LEU A 10 -14.37 6.38 -5.78
CA LEU A 10 -13.29 7.34 -5.50
C LEU A 10 -13.42 8.58 -6.38
N ALA A 11 -13.06 9.75 -5.86
CA ALA A 11 -12.99 10.96 -6.68
C ALA A 11 -12.04 10.77 -7.87
N LEU A 12 -12.40 11.29 -9.04
CA LEU A 12 -11.59 11.20 -10.27
C LEU A 12 -10.14 11.63 -10.03
N LYS A 13 -9.94 12.75 -9.32
CA LYS A 13 -8.62 13.24 -8.93
C LYS A 13 -7.84 12.18 -8.13
N THR A 14 -8.45 11.58 -7.10
CA THR A 14 -7.83 10.52 -6.29
C THR A 14 -7.44 9.31 -7.14
N ARG A 15 -8.29 8.90 -8.08
CA ARG A 15 -7.98 7.77 -8.98
C ARG A 15 -6.77 8.06 -9.86
N TRP A 16 -6.70 9.25 -10.44
CA TRP A 16 -5.56 9.65 -11.28
C TRP A 16 -4.25 9.67 -10.49
N TRP A 17 -4.26 10.20 -9.27
CA TRP A 17 -3.09 10.17 -8.39
C TRP A 17 -2.67 8.75 -8.03
N MET A 18 -3.62 7.88 -7.67
CA MET A 18 -3.31 6.50 -7.30
C MET A 18 -2.83 5.66 -8.50
N ALA A 19 -3.45 5.82 -9.67
CA ALA A 19 -3.03 5.14 -10.89
C ALA A 19 -1.65 5.62 -11.34
N GLY A 20 -1.45 6.94 -11.40
CA GLY A 20 -0.15 7.54 -11.76
C GLY A 20 0.95 7.13 -10.80
N GLY A 21 0.69 7.18 -9.48
CA GLY A 21 1.65 6.73 -8.47
C GLY A 21 1.98 5.25 -8.60
N THR A 22 1.01 4.40 -8.93
CA THR A 22 1.23 2.96 -9.18
C THR A 22 2.13 2.74 -10.39
N VAL A 23 1.88 3.45 -11.49
CA VAL A 23 2.73 3.38 -12.70
C VAL A 23 4.15 3.84 -12.39
N CYS A 24 4.31 4.93 -11.64
CA CYS A 24 5.63 5.39 -11.19
C CYS A 24 6.34 4.33 -10.34
N VAL A 25 5.63 3.66 -9.42
CA VAL A 25 6.24 2.57 -8.63
C VAL A 25 6.67 1.41 -9.51
N LEU A 26 5.84 0.98 -10.46
CA LEU A 26 6.22 -0.10 -11.38
C LEU A 26 7.45 0.26 -12.21
N ALA A 27 7.50 1.49 -12.74
CA ALA A 27 8.66 2.00 -13.47
C ALA A 27 9.91 2.06 -12.58
N GLY A 28 9.78 2.59 -11.36
CA GLY A 28 10.85 2.68 -10.38
C GLY A 28 11.37 1.31 -9.94
N SER A 29 10.48 0.36 -9.64
CA SER A 29 10.83 -1.03 -9.33
C SER A 29 11.52 -1.73 -10.50
N GLY A 30 11.08 -1.49 -11.73
CA GLY A 30 11.74 -2.02 -12.94
C GLY A 30 13.17 -1.51 -13.09
N LEU A 31 13.37 -0.20 -12.96
CA LEU A 31 14.70 0.41 -12.97
C LEU A 31 15.57 -0.08 -11.79
N GLY A 32 14.96 -0.24 -10.61
CA GLY A 32 15.63 -0.77 -9.43
C GLY A 32 16.09 -2.22 -9.61
N LEU A 33 15.28 -3.06 -10.28
CA LEU A 33 15.66 -4.45 -10.60
C LEU A 33 16.83 -4.50 -11.59
N LEU A 34 16.81 -3.64 -12.62
CA LEU A 34 17.93 -3.52 -13.56
C LEU A 34 19.21 -3.11 -12.83
N GLN A 35 19.13 -2.09 -11.99
CA GLN A 35 20.26 -1.58 -11.20
C GLN A 35 20.75 -2.59 -10.14
N PHE A 36 19.87 -3.41 -9.58
CA PHE A 36 20.24 -4.49 -8.67
C PHE A 36 20.95 -5.62 -9.41
N SER A 37 20.49 -5.97 -10.62
CA SER A 37 21.12 -6.99 -11.45
C SER A 37 22.52 -6.61 -11.90
N THR A 38 22.75 -5.33 -12.26
CA THR A 38 24.09 -4.82 -12.58
C THR A 38 24.98 -4.77 -11.35
N PHE A 39 24.44 -4.41 -10.19
CA PHE A 39 25.20 -4.43 -8.93
C PHE A 39 25.69 -5.85 -8.56
N LEU A 40 24.88 -6.88 -8.79
CA LEU A 40 25.29 -8.27 -8.53
C LEU A 40 26.40 -8.75 -9.47
N GLY A 41 26.46 -8.25 -10.71
CA GLY A 41 27.49 -8.60 -11.68
C GLY A 41 28.80 -7.83 -11.48
N ASP A 42 28.71 -6.51 -11.37
CA ASP A 42 29.87 -5.61 -11.44
C ASP A 42 30.27 -5.01 -10.08
N GLY A 43 29.51 -5.28 -9.02
CA GLY A 43 29.73 -4.73 -7.67
C GLY A 43 29.55 -3.22 -7.56
N ARG A 44 29.07 -2.56 -8.63
CA ARG A 44 28.91 -1.11 -8.74
C ARG A 44 27.45 -0.75 -8.95
N SER A 45 26.97 0.21 -8.20
CA SER A 45 25.65 0.80 -8.36
C SER A 45 25.74 2.00 -9.30
N ASP A 46 24.98 1.99 -10.38
CA ASP A 46 24.89 3.12 -11.30
C ASP A 46 23.93 4.19 -10.75
N PRO A 47 24.44 5.37 -10.33
CA PRO A 47 23.61 6.45 -9.79
C PRO A 47 22.58 6.98 -10.81
N LEU A 48 22.85 6.87 -12.11
CA LEU A 48 21.93 7.32 -13.17
C LEU A 48 20.66 6.46 -13.24
N LEU A 49 20.71 5.23 -12.73
CA LEU A 49 19.55 4.32 -12.64
C LEU A 49 18.97 4.29 -11.23
N LEU A 50 19.82 4.39 -10.20
CA LEU A 50 19.42 4.34 -8.79
C LEU A 50 18.61 5.58 -8.36
N LEU A 51 19.00 6.78 -8.77
CA LEU A 51 18.29 8.00 -8.37
C LEU A 51 16.88 8.08 -8.97
N PRO A 52 16.68 7.85 -10.28
CA PRO A 52 15.33 7.80 -10.85
C PRO A 52 14.48 6.66 -10.30
N SER A 53 15.07 5.48 -10.05
CA SER A 53 14.34 4.35 -9.47
C SER A 53 13.79 4.69 -8.08
N LEU A 54 14.62 5.32 -7.24
CA LEU A 54 14.23 5.82 -5.92
C LEU A 54 13.09 6.83 -6.00
N VAL A 55 13.27 7.88 -6.82
CA VAL A 55 12.29 8.96 -6.94
C VAL A 55 10.95 8.43 -7.45
N LEU A 56 10.97 7.58 -8.47
CA LEU A 56 9.75 7.01 -9.04
C LEU A 56 9.07 6.03 -8.08
N SER A 57 9.84 5.18 -7.39
CA SER A 57 9.31 4.17 -6.47
C SER A 57 8.74 4.78 -5.18
N LEU A 58 9.51 5.64 -4.51
CA LEU A 58 9.04 6.33 -3.30
C LEU A 58 8.00 7.39 -3.62
N GLY A 59 8.30 8.26 -4.59
CA GLY A 59 7.40 9.34 -4.98
C GLY A 59 6.06 8.79 -5.47
N GLY A 60 6.10 7.73 -6.29
CA GLY A 60 4.92 7.00 -6.70
C GLY A 60 4.16 6.38 -5.52
N GLY A 61 4.89 5.71 -4.61
CA GLY A 61 4.30 5.09 -3.42
C GLY A 61 3.56 6.09 -2.54
N TYR A 62 4.18 7.25 -2.26
CA TYR A 62 3.55 8.33 -1.50
C TYR A 62 2.37 8.98 -2.26
N ALA A 63 2.48 9.12 -3.58
CA ALA A 63 1.39 9.60 -4.43
C ALA A 63 0.17 8.67 -4.41
N VAL A 64 0.34 7.38 -4.09
CA VAL A 64 -0.79 6.45 -3.82
C VAL A 64 -1.23 6.51 -2.36
N LEU A 65 -0.28 6.50 -1.42
CA LEU A 65 -0.57 6.40 0.01
C LEU A 65 -1.33 7.62 0.54
N PHE A 66 -0.87 8.84 0.27
CA PHE A 66 -1.47 10.05 0.83
C PHE A 66 -2.93 10.25 0.39
N PRO A 67 -3.27 10.11 -0.91
CA PRO A 67 -4.67 10.12 -1.31
C PRO A 67 -5.46 8.94 -0.71
N GLY A 68 -4.86 7.75 -0.62
CA GLY A 68 -5.51 6.58 -0.05
C GLY A 68 -5.92 6.75 1.41
N ILE A 69 -5.05 7.31 2.25
CA ILE A 69 -5.39 7.63 3.65
C ILE A 69 -6.37 8.81 3.75
N SER A 70 -6.29 9.78 2.84
CA SER A 70 -7.15 10.98 2.85
C SER A 70 -8.63 10.67 2.63
N VAL A 71 -8.92 9.54 1.97
CA VAL A 71 -10.28 9.03 1.77
C VAL A 71 -10.93 8.62 3.09
N SER A 72 -10.13 8.23 4.08
CA SER A 72 -10.58 7.82 5.41
C SER A 72 -10.49 8.98 6.43
N ARG A 73 -11.19 10.09 6.19
CA ARG A 73 -11.19 11.24 7.12
C ARG A 73 -11.63 10.92 8.56
N GLN A 74 -12.38 9.85 8.76
CA GLN A 74 -12.87 9.40 10.08
C GLN A 74 -11.99 8.34 10.75
N GLY A 75 -10.90 7.92 10.10
CA GLY A 75 -10.03 6.84 10.54
C GLY A 75 -10.61 5.43 10.31
N VAL A 76 -9.89 4.57 9.61
CA VAL A 76 -10.29 3.17 9.43
C VAL A 76 -9.88 2.39 10.69
N ARG A 77 -10.86 1.89 11.45
CA ARG A 77 -10.60 0.95 12.56
C ARG A 77 -10.48 -0.49 12.03
N LEU A 78 -9.37 -0.77 11.37
CA LEU A 78 -9.05 -2.05 10.71
C LEU A 78 -9.33 -3.28 11.56
N TYR A 79 -8.97 -3.24 12.86
CA TYR A 79 -9.08 -4.40 13.75
C TYR A 79 -10.51 -4.64 14.26
N ARG A 80 -11.30 -3.57 14.44
CA ARG A 80 -12.67 -3.66 14.98
C ARG A 80 -13.68 -4.08 13.92
N ASP A 81 -13.49 -3.60 12.69
CA ASP A 81 -14.46 -3.79 11.61
C ASP A 81 -13.98 -4.78 10.53
N TRP A 82 -12.97 -5.60 10.86
CA TRP A 82 -12.32 -6.50 9.90
C TRP A 82 -13.31 -7.35 9.11
N ARG A 83 -14.35 -7.93 9.74
CA ARG A 83 -15.35 -8.74 9.02
C ARG A 83 -16.12 -7.95 7.97
N HIS A 84 -16.44 -6.69 8.26
CA HIS A 84 -17.28 -5.83 7.42
C HIS A 84 -16.52 -5.14 6.28
N HIS A 85 -15.20 -5.26 6.23
CA HIS A 85 -14.39 -4.69 5.15
C HIS A 85 -14.45 -5.54 3.87
N PRO A 86 -14.29 -4.92 2.68
CA PRO A 86 -14.28 -5.63 1.42
C PRO A 86 -13.09 -6.60 1.33
N PRO A 87 -13.27 -7.82 0.77
CA PRO A 87 -12.23 -8.85 0.74
C PRO A 87 -10.99 -8.38 -0.04
N ALA A 88 -11.19 -7.64 -1.13
CA ALA A 88 -10.12 -7.05 -1.92
C ALA A 88 -9.16 -6.17 -1.09
N ALA A 89 -9.70 -5.32 -0.22
CA ALA A 89 -8.88 -4.42 0.58
C ALA A 89 -8.10 -5.19 1.67
N LYS A 90 -8.68 -6.27 2.21
CA LYS A 90 -7.99 -7.18 3.13
C LYS A 90 -6.85 -7.90 2.43
N VAL A 91 -7.07 -8.41 1.22
CA VAL A 91 -6.04 -9.09 0.43
C VAL A 91 -4.89 -8.13 0.14
N LEU A 92 -5.17 -6.90 -0.29
CA LEU A 92 -4.14 -5.88 -0.52
C LEU A 92 -3.37 -5.53 0.77
N TRP A 93 -4.05 -5.47 1.92
CA TRP A 93 -3.41 -5.23 3.21
C TRP A 93 -2.53 -6.40 3.66
N VAL A 94 -3.00 -7.65 3.50
CA VAL A 94 -2.19 -8.84 3.82
C VAL A 94 -0.99 -8.93 2.88
N LEU A 95 -1.17 -8.63 1.59
CA LEU A 95 -0.09 -8.58 0.62
C LEU A 95 0.92 -7.47 0.95
N SER A 96 0.49 -6.30 1.42
CA SER A 96 1.44 -5.25 1.82
C SER A 96 2.32 -5.73 3.00
N LEU A 97 1.73 -6.39 3.99
CA LEU A 97 2.46 -6.99 5.10
C LEU A 97 3.40 -8.10 4.63
N ALA A 98 2.95 -8.96 3.71
CA ALA A 98 3.80 -10.01 3.13
C ALA A 98 4.99 -9.43 2.37
N VAL A 99 4.79 -8.35 1.60
CA VAL A 99 5.87 -7.63 0.90
C VAL A 99 6.84 -6.99 1.90
N ALA A 100 6.35 -6.38 2.98
CA ALA A 100 7.20 -5.79 4.01
C ALA A 100 8.05 -6.85 4.74
N LEU A 101 7.42 -7.97 5.14
CA LEU A 101 8.11 -9.10 5.78
C LEU A 101 9.11 -9.77 4.84
N GLY A 102 8.71 -10.04 3.59
CA GLY A 102 9.59 -10.61 2.58
C GLY A 102 10.79 -9.72 2.27
N GLY A 103 10.54 -8.41 2.14
CA GLY A 103 11.60 -7.41 1.96
C GLY A 103 12.56 -7.33 3.15
N LEU A 104 12.04 -7.37 4.37
CA LEU A 104 12.86 -7.41 5.58
C LEU A 104 13.75 -8.65 5.64
N VAL A 105 13.18 -9.84 5.38
CA VAL A 105 13.94 -11.10 5.35
C VAL A 105 15.02 -11.05 4.27
N ALA A 106 14.69 -10.57 3.07
CA ALA A 106 15.66 -10.40 2.00
C ALA A 106 16.78 -9.42 2.39
N CYS A 107 16.45 -8.31 3.05
CA CYS A 107 17.44 -7.36 3.56
C CYS A 107 18.37 -7.99 4.60
N ILE A 108 17.83 -8.74 5.56
CA ILE A 108 18.64 -9.43 6.59
C ILE A 108 19.59 -10.43 5.93
N LEU A 109 19.08 -11.33 5.08
CA LEU A 109 19.88 -12.34 4.42
C LEU A 109 20.95 -11.73 3.51
N SER A 110 20.60 -10.68 2.78
CA SER A 110 21.55 -9.98 1.90
C SER A 110 22.62 -9.22 2.69
N GLY A 111 22.26 -8.61 3.82
CA GLY A 111 23.19 -7.89 4.68
C GLY A 111 24.24 -8.80 5.33
N LEU A 112 23.92 -10.08 5.55
CA LEU A 112 24.89 -11.08 5.98
C LEU A 112 25.95 -11.38 4.92
N ALA A 113 25.59 -11.27 3.63
CA ALA A 113 26.51 -11.51 2.52
C ALA A 113 27.27 -10.24 2.11
N ASN A 114 26.59 -9.09 2.04
CA ASN A 114 27.17 -7.81 1.69
C ASN A 114 26.39 -6.67 2.36
N PRO A 115 27.03 -5.86 3.23
CA PRO A 115 26.36 -4.81 4.00
C PRO A 115 25.78 -3.67 3.15
N LEU A 116 26.13 -3.57 1.87
CA LEU A 116 25.62 -2.54 0.95
C LEU A 116 24.31 -2.94 0.23
N LEU A 117 23.99 -4.25 0.16
CA LEU A 117 22.79 -4.77 -0.51
C LEU A 117 21.46 -4.33 0.13
N PRO A 118 21.32 -4.27 1.47
CA PRO A 118 20.07 -3.84 2.10
C PRO A 118 19.65 -2.45 1.65
N GLY A 119 20.62 -1.55 1.47
CA GLY A 119 20.39 -0.19 0.99
C GLY A 119 19.79 -0.11 -0.41
N GLN A 120 19.87 -1.16 -1.23
CA GLN A 120 19.21 -1.21 -2.54
C GLN A 120 17.87 -1.93 -2.47
N LEU A 121 17.80 -3.04 -1.71
CA LEU A 121 16.61 -3.85 -1.58
C LEU A 121 15.47 -3.13 -0.87
N VAL A 122 15.76 -2.40 0.22
CA VAL A 122 14.75 -1.69 1.03
C VAL A 122 13.81 -0.87 0.14
N TRP A 123 14.36 -0.11 -0.81
CA TRP A 123 13.57 0.79 -1.64
C TRP A 123 12.70 0.06 -2.67
N LEU A 124 13.19 -1.08 -3.17
CA LEU A 124 12.50 -1.91 -4.15
C LEU A 124 11.20 -2.49 -3.55
N PHE A 125 11.25 -2.86 -2.26
CA PHE A 125 10.08 -3.33 -1.51
C PHE A 125 9.22 -2.18 -0.97
N THR A 126 9.83 -1.05 -0.59
CA THR A 126 9.11 0.08 0.04
C THR A 126 8.06 0.67 -0.89
N GLY A 127 8.38 0.94 -2.16
CA GLY A 127 7.39 1.50 -3.10
C GLY A 127 6.18 0.57 -3.30
N ILE A 128 6.43 -0.73 -3.47
CA ILE A 128 5.37 -1.74 -3.65
C ILE A 128 4.49 -1.83 -2.40
N TYR A 129 5.12 -1.86 -1.23
CA TYR A 129 4.42 -1.82 0.06
C TYR A 129 3.51 -0.58 0.16
N LEU A 130 4.03 0.61 -0.15
CA LEU A 130 3.27 1.87 -0.07
C LEU A 130 2.08 1.88 -1.03
N VAL A 131 2.22 1.34 -2.24
CA VAL A 131 1.12 1.20 -3.20
C VAL A 131 0.04 0.29 -2.63
N LEU A 132 0.39 -0.91 -2.18
CA LEU A 132 -0.57 -1.87 -1.63
C LEU A 132 -1.28 -1.32 -0.38
N ALA A 133 -0.53 -0.64 0.49
CA ALA A 133 -1.07 0.03 1.68
C ALA A 133 -1.97 1.22 1.32
N GLY A 134 -1.63 2.02 0.31
CA GLY A 134 -2.44 3.13 -0.16
C GLY A 134 -3.75 2.67 -0.79
N TRP A 135 -3.70 1.64 -1.64
CA TRP A 135 -4.88 1.05 -2.26
C TRP A 135 -5.82 0.37 -1.27
N SER A 136 -5.27 -0.40 -0.33
CA SER A 136 -6.07 -0.97 0.76
C SER A 136 -6.72 0.13 1.60
N SER A 137 -5.97 1.15 2.00
CA SER A 137 -6.50 2.29 2.77
C SER A 137 -7.64 3.01 2.05
N ALA A 138 -7.50 3.25 0.74
CA ALA A 138 -8.53 3.90 -0.06
C ALA A 138 -9.83 3.08 -0.10
N LEU A 139 -9.72 1.77 -0.34
CA LEU A 139 -10.88 0.88 -0.43
C LEU A 139 -11.56 0.69 0.92
N LEU A 140 -10.78 0.59 2.00
CA LEU A 140 -11.31 0.52 3.36
C LEU A 140 -12.00 1.81 3.76
N GLY A 141 -11.41 2.96 3.42
CA GLY A 141 -11.97 4.29 3.65
C GLY A 141 -13.29 4.48 2.90
N GLN A 142 -13.35 4.14 1.60
CA GLN A 142 -14.60 4.21 0.85
C GLN A 142 -15.68 3.28 1.41
N ALA A 143 -15.32 2.05 1.77
CA ALA A 143 -16.27 1.13 2.38
C ALA A 143 -16.82 1.68 3.72
N ALA A 144 -15.99 2.36 4.51
CA ALA A 144 -16.44 3.01 5.74
C ALA A 144 -17.41 4.18 5.45
N VAL A 145 -17.10 5.03 4.46
CA VAL A 145 -17.96 6.15 4.05
C VAL A 145 -19.32 5.65 3.54
N VAL A 146 -19.34 4.61 2.70
CA VAL A 146 -20.59 4.03 2.21
C VAL A 146 -21.44 3.47 3.34
N ARG A 147 -20.83 2.79 4.32
CA ARG A 147 -21.54 2.27 5.49
C ARG A 147 -22.12 3.39 6.36
N ALA A 148 -21.37 4.48 6.56
CA ALA A 148 -21.84 5.64 7.33
C ALA A 148 -23.01 6.36 6.63
N ASN A 149 -23.04 6.36 5.30
CA ASN A 149 -24.07 7.01 4.49
C ASN A 149 -25.22 6.06 4.10
N ALA A 150 -25.21 4.80 4.52
CA ALA A 150 -26.28 3.86 4.21
C ALA A 150 -27.56 4.23 4.99
N PRO A 151 -28.71 4.40 4.31
CA PRO A 151 -29.97 4.70 4.99
C PRO A 151 -30.33 3.54 5.92
N GLY A 152 -30.35 3.81 7.23
CA GLY A 152 -30.62 2.83 8.28
C GLY A 152 -29.55 2.73 9.39
N VAL A 153 -28.36 3.32 9.21
CA VAL A 153 -27.26 3.23 10.21
C VAL A 153 -27.23 4.42 11.20
N ALA A 154 -28.12 5.40 11.06
CA ALA A 154 -28.32 6.45 12.06
C ALA A 154 -28.95 5.93 13.38
N GLY A 155 -29.20 4.62 13.51
CA GLY A 155 -29.93 4.05 14.65
C GLY A 155 -29.47 2.67 15.11
N ASP A 156 -28.26 2.21 14.81
CA ASP A 156 -27.79 0.95 15.40
C ASP A 156 -26.36 1.05 15.96
N PRO A 157 -26.20 1.44 17.25
CA PRO A 157 -24.96 1.22 17.97
C PRO A 157 -24.82 -0.29 18.21
N ALA A 158 -24.13 -0.99 17.32
CA ALA A 158 -23.74 -2.36 17.58
C ALA A 158 -22.81 -2.42 18.81
N GLY A 159 -23.39 -2.81 19.96
CA GLY A 159 -22.75 -3.59 21.01
C GLY A 159 -22.50 -2.88 22.34
N ALA A 160 -23.49 -2.94 23.23
CA ALA A 160 -23.35 -3.56 24.55
C ALA A 160 -24.72 -3.61 25.29
N THR A 161 -25.54 -4.61 25.03
CA THR A 161 -26.50 -5.09 26.05
C THR A 161 -25.83 -6.23 26.80
N ALA A 162 -25.36 -5.94 28.01
CA ALA A 162 -25.00 -6.99 28.96
C ALA A 162 -26.28 -7.68 29.44
N PRO A 163 -26.34 -9.01 29.53
CA PRO A 163 -27.42 -9.68 30.25
C PRO A 163 -27.07 -9.74 31.75
N GLY A 164 -28.02 -9.34 32.60
CA GLY A 164 -28.01 -9.59 34.05
C GLY A 164 -28.30 -8.32 34.86
N ARG A 165 -29.27 -8.28 35.77
CA ARG A 165 -30.05 -9.31 36.48
C ARG A 165 -31.52 -8.89 36.55
#